data_AF-A0A7C4ER41-F1
#
_entry.id   AF-A0A7C4ER41-F1
#
_cell.length_a   1.000
_cell.length_b   1.000
_cell.length_c   1.000
_cell.angle_alpha   90.00
_cell.angle_beta   90.00
_cell.angle_gamma   90.00
#
_symmetry.space_group_name_H-M   'P 1'
#
loop_
_entity.id
_entity.type
_entity.pdbx_description
1 polymer ?
#
loop_
_entity_poly.entity_id
_entity_poly.type
_entity_poly.pdbx_seq_one_letter_code
_entity_poly.pdbx_strand_id
1 'polypeptide(L)' 'MNILYFDCFSGISGDMTLAALIDLGVPLRHIKRELAKLPVSGYTVRVTSVVTGGISGKKVIVA' A
#
# COMPACT_ATOMS: atom_id res chain seq x y z
N MET A 1 18.86 -3.48 -4.70
CA MET A 1 18.34 -3.95 -3.39
C MET A 1 17.38 -2.90 -2.91
N ASN A 2 16.09 -3.21 -2.77
CA ASN A 2 15.10 -2.25 -2.30
C ASN A 2 14.75 -2.60 -0.85
N ILE A 3 14.92 -1.66 0.08
CA ILE A 3 14.65 -1.85 1.51
C ILE A 3 13.52 -0.91 1.90
N LEU A 4 12.50 -1.46 2.55
CA LEU A 4 11.47 -0.68 3.22
C LEU A 4 11.71 -0.76 4.73
N TYR A 5 12.07 0.37 5.31
CA TYR A 5 12.35 0.51 6.73
C TYR A 5 11.23 1.32 7.40
N PHE A 6 10.66 0.79 8.47
CA PHE A 6 9.58 1.43 9.20
C PHE A 6 10.09 1.89 10.57
N ASP A 7 10.25 3.19 10.73
CA ASP A 7 10.40 3.86 12.03
C ASP A 7 9.10 4.61 12.35
N CYS A 8 8.10 3.86 12.81
CA CYS A 8 6.74 4.36 13.00
C CYS A 8 6.39 4.35 14.48
N PHE A 9 6.79 5.40 15.21
CA PHE A 9 6.58 5.50 16.66
C PHE A 9 5.11 5.35 17.09
N SER A 10 4.17 5.82 16.25
CA SER A 10 2.72 5.76 16.46
C SER A 10 2.03 4.68 15.61
N GLY A 11 2.80 3.79 14.99
CA GLY A 11 2.30 2.84 13.99
C GLY A 11 2.05 3.47 12.62
N ILE A 12 1.64 2.63 11.68
CA ILE A 12 1.33 2.97 10.29
C ILE A 12 0.01 2.28 9.90
N SER A 13 -0.85 2.97 9.15
CA SER A 13 -2.12 2.40 8.69
C SER A 13 -1.90 1.32 7.62
N GLY A 14 -2.89 0.44 7.45
CA GLY A 14 -2.82 -0.66 6.49
C GLY A 14 -2.67 -0.17 5.04
N ASP A 15 -3.44 0.83 4.62
CA ASP A 15 -3.36 1.40 3.27
C ASP A 15 -2.02 2.09 3.00
N MET A 16 -1.46 2.80 3.98
CA MET A 16 -0.10 3.36 3.89
C MET A 16 0.97 2.26 3.76
N THR A 17 0.81 1.15 4.48
CA THR A 17 1.69 -0.02 4.37
C THR A 17 1.62 -0.64 2.97
N LEU A 18 0.42 -0.83 2.44
CA LEU A 18 0.22 -1.35 1.08
C LEU A 18 0.81 -0.39 0.02
N ALA A 19 0.65 0.93 0.22
CA ALA A 19 1.21 1.93 -0.67
C ALA A 19 2.74 1.85 -0.70
N ALA A 20 3.38 1.76 0.46
CA ALA A 20 4.83 1.65 0.58
C ALA A 20 5.38 0.38 -0.08
N LEU A 21 4.70 -0.76 0.06
CA LEU A 21 5.07 -2.00 -0.64
C LEU A 21 4.98 -1.85 -2.16
N ILE A 22 3.93 -1.22 -2.67
CA ILE A 22 3.75 -1.02 -4.11
C ILE A 22 4.81 -0.06 -4.66
N ASP A 23 5.12 1.00 -3.92
CA ASP A 23 6.16 1.96 -4.31
C ASP A 23 7.55 1.32 -4.32
N LEU A 24 7.83 0.38 -3.40
CA LEU A 24 9.03 -0.45 -3.38
C LEU A 24 9.16 -1.37 -4.61
N GLY A 25 8.05 -1.60 -5.34
CA GLY A 25 7.99 -2.42 -6.55
C GLY A 25 7.11 -3.66 -6.45
N VAL A 26 6.38 -3.88 -5.34
CA VAL A 26 5.49 -5.04 -5.22
C VAL A 26 4.28 -4.87 -6.16
N PRO A 27 3.99 -5.83 -7.06
CA PRO A 27 2.87 -5.70 -7.99
C PRO A 27 1.51 -5.67 -7.27
N LEU A 28 0.60 -4.78 -7.69
CA LEU A 28 -0.78 -4.73 -7.15
C LEU A 28 -1.50 -6.09 -7.22
N ARG A 29 -1.22 -6.90 -8.25
CA ARG A 29 -1.80 -8.24 -8.38
C ARG A 29 -1.37 -9.17 -7.25
N HIS A 30 -0.12 -9.05 -6.79
CA HIS A 30 0.38 -9.80 -5.64
C HIS A 30 -0.38 -9.41 -4.38
N ILE A 31 -0.48 -8.10 -4.10
CA ILE A 31 -1.24 -7.56 -2.96
C ILE A 31 -2.69 -8.07 -2.96
N LYS A 32 -3.41 -7.94 -4.09
CA LYS A 32 -4.80 -8.40 -4.20
C LYS A 32 -4.95 -9.89 -3.93
N ARG A 33 -4.01 -10.71 -4.40
CA ARG A 33 -4.02 -12.16 -4.17
C ARG A 33 -3.82 -12.50 -2.68
N GLU A 34 -2.92 -11.80 -2.00
CA GLU A 34 -2.67 -12.03 -0.57
C GLU A 34 -3.85 -11.55 0.29
N LEU A 35 -4.45 -10.40 -0.04
CA LEU A 35 -5.65 -9.90 0.66
C LEU A 35 -6.88 -10.81 0.45
N ALA A 36 -6.99 -11.50 -0.68
CA ALA A 36 -8.07 -12.45 -0.95
C ALA A 36 -8.07 -13.69 -0.03
N LYS A 37 -6.98 -13.93 0.71
CA LYS A 37 -6.89 -15.02 1.69
C LYS A 37 -7.59 -14.67 3.01
N LEU A 38 -7.88 -13.39 3.25
CA LEU A 38 -8.56 -12.95 4.45
C LEU A 38 -10.06 -13.31 4.36
N PRO A 39 -10.71 -13.69 5.47
CA PRO A 39 -12.15 -13.98 5.52
C PRO A 39 -12.98 -12.67 5.51
N VAL A 40 -12.66 -11.76 4.59
CA VAL A 40 -13.29 -10.45 4.44
C VAL A 40 -13.59 -10.26 2.95
N SER A 41 -14.82 -9.88 2.63
CA SER A 41 -15.29 -9.69 1.26
C SER A 41 -15.91 -8.31 1.06
N GLY A 42 -16.14 -7.92 -0.18
CA GLY A 42 -16.85 -6.68 -0.52
C GLY A 42 -15.98 -5.43 -0.56
N TYR A 43 -14.65 -5.57 -0.50
CA TYR A 43 -13.72 -4.46 -0.66
C TYR A 43 -13.12 -4.40 -2.05
N THR A 44 -12.65 -3.21 -2.42
CA THR A 44 -11.88 -2.94 -3.61
C THR A 44 -10.57 -2.27 -3.23
N VAL A 45 -9.52 -2.55 -4.01
CA VAL A 45 -8.21 -1.92 -3.84
C VAL A 45 -7.87 -1.14 -5.10
N ARG A 46 -7.72 0.18 -4.93
CA ARG A 46 -7.30 1.12 -5.97
C ARG A 46 -5.98 1.75 -5.59
N VAL A 47 -5.16 2.02 -6.59
CA VAL A 47 -3.85 2.64 -6.42
C VAL A 47 -3.75 3.80 -7.38
N THR A 48 -3.29 4.94 -6.89
CA THR A 48 -2.95 6.11 -7.72
C THR A 48 -1.57 6.61 -7.36
N SER A 49 -0.88 7.19 -8.34
CA SER A 49 0.29 8.02 -8.04
C SER A 49 -0.21 9.38 -7.57
N VAL A 50 0.42 9.94 -6.54
CA VAL A 50 0.09 11.25 -5.99
C VAL A 50 1.37 12.04 -5.78
N VAL A 51 1.26 13.38 -5.81
CA VAL A 51 2.32 14.30 -5.40
C VAL A 51 1.76 15.19 -4.32
N THR A 52 2.41 15.21 -3.16
CA THR A 52 2.01 16.03 -2.00
C THR A 52 3.24 16.78 -1.51
N GLY A 53 3.16 18.11 -1.41
CA GLY A 53 4.30 18.93 -0.98
C GLY A 53 5.56 18.75 -1.85
N GLY A 54 5.39 18.43 -3.15
CA GLY A 54 6.50 18.17 -4.08
C GLY A 54 7.10 16.76 -4.01
N ILE A 55 6.60 15.89 -3.13
CA ILE A 55 7.07 14.50 -2.99
C ILE A 55 6.09 13.56 -3.70
N SER A 56 6.60 12.71 -4.59
CA SER A 56 5.80 11.68 -5.27
C SER A 56 5.70 10.41 -4.43
N GLY A 57 4.58 9.70 -4.58
CA GLY A 57 4.39 8.39 -3.97
C GLY A 57 3.12 7.69 -4.47
N LYS A 58 2.80 6.54 -3.86
CA LYS A 58 1.54 5.83 -4.09
C LYS A 58 0.53 6.18 -3.02
N LYS A 59 -0.74 6.26 -3.42
CA LYS A 59 -1.90 6.26 -2.52
C LYS A 59 -2.70 5.01 -2.79
N VAL A 60 -2.98 4.24 -1.74
CA VAL A 60 -3.89 3.09 -1.79
C VAL A 60 -5.21 3.52 -1.17
N ILE A 61 -6.31 3.12 -1.80
CA ILE A 61 -7.66 3.28 -1.27
C ILE A 61 -8.25 1.89 -1.18
N VAL A 62 -8.68 1.54 0.03
CA VAL A 62 -9.48 0.35 0.32
C VAL A 62 -10.90 0.83 0.63
N ALA A 63 -11.86 0.46 -0.20
CA ALA A 63 -13.26 0.88 -0.11
C ALA A 63 -14.18 -0.33 -0.23
#